data_AF-A0A524H3G5-F1
#
_entry.id   AF-A0A524H3G5-F1
#
_cell.length_a   1.000
_cell.length_b   1.000
_cell.length_c   1.000
_cell.angle_alpha   90.00
_cell.angle_beta   90.00
_cell.angle_gamma   90.00
#
_symmetry.space_group_name_H-M   'P 1'
#
loop_
_entity.id
_entity.type
_entity.pdbx_description
1 polymer ?
#
loop_
_entity_poly.entity_id
_entity_poly.type
_entity_poly.pdbx_seq_one_letter_code
_entity_poly.pdbx_strand_id
1 'polypeptide(L)'
;MFRSRFIRKFYTKYLEIDQVRLVYILSLVVGLLSAVAAAVLKNAIHYTNKILTEGITPESGSYFYLAYPVLGMLLTLLFVRYIVKDNIGHGVSRVLYSISKKKSRIRSHNNWTSLLATTLTIGFGGSVGAEAPIVLTGSS
;
A
#
# COMPACT_ATOMS: atom_id res chain seq x y z
N MET A 1 21.28 -16.69 -15.81
CA MET A 1 21.87 -15.99 -16.98
C MET A 1 20.94 -16.06 -18.20
N PHE A 2 19.68 -15.60 -18.13
CA PHE A 2 18.75 -15.69 -19.28
C PHE A 2 17.62 -14.63 -19.32
N ARG A 3 17.66 -13.59 -18.47
CA ARG A 3 16.49 -12.74 -18.20
C ARG A 3 16.56 -11.30 -18.73
N SER A 4 17.41 -11.00 -19.74
CA SER A 4 17.63 -9.61 -20.17
C SER A 4 17.59 -9.32 -21.67
N ARG A 5 17.58 -10.32 -22.56
CA ARG A 5 17.63 -10.05 -24.02
C ARG A 5 16.31 -9.53 -24.59
N PHE A 6 15.17 -10.01 -24.10
CA PHE A 6 13.85 -9.60 -24.60
C PHE A 6 13.49 -8.17 -24.14
N ILE A 7 13.73 -7.87 -22.87
CA ILE A 7 13.54 -6.55 -22.28
C ILE A 7 14.41 -5.53 -23.02
N ARG A 8 15.71 -5.80 -23.17
CA ARG A 8 16.64 -4.86 -23.82
C ARG A 8 16.26 -4.54 -25.27
N LYS A 9 15.68 -5.50 -26.00
CA LYS A 9 15.21 -5.33 -27.39
C LYS A 9 13.91 -4.52 -27.48
N PHE A 10 13.06 -4.60 -26.46
CA PHE A 10 11.88 -3.75 -26.34
C PHE A 10 12.29 -2.30 -26.05
N TYR A 11 13.20 -2.08 -25.09
CA TYR A 11 13.68 -0.73 -24.75
C TYR A 11 14.32 0.00 -25.94
N THR A 12 15.19 -0.66 -26.73
CA THR A 12 15.85 0.01 -27.87
C THR A 12 14.92 0.39 -29.01
N LYS A 13 13.75 -0.24 -29.16
CA LYS A 13 12.81 0.05 -30.26
C LYS A 13 11.86 1.22 -29.97
N TYR A 14 11.61 1.53 -28.70
CA TYR A 14 10.82 2.70 -28.28
C TYR A 14 11.67 3.95 -27.97
N LEU A 15 13.00 3.81 -27.99
CA LEU A 15 13.96 4.88 -27.71
C LEU A 15 14.15 5.88 -28.87
N GLU A 16 13.52 5.65 -30.02
CA GLU A 16 13.40 6.62 -31.12
C GLU A 16 12.25 7.62 -30.93
N ILE A 17 11.39 7.41 -29.91
CA ILE A 17 10.35 8.36 -29.52
C ILE A 17 10.95 9.38 -28.56
N ASP A 18 10.63 10.66 -28.74
CA ASP A 18 11.00 11.76 -27.85
C ASP A 18 10.84 11.36 -26.37
N GLN A 19 11.94 11.37 -25.61
CA GLN A 19 11.98 10.86 -24.22
C GLN A 19 10.88 11.45 -23.35
N VAL A 20 10.51 12.69 -23.61
CA VAL A 20 9.44 13.41 -22.92
C VAL A 20 8.07 12.75 -23.12
N ARG A 21 7.75 12.33 -24.35
CA ARG A 21 6.49 11.63 -24.66
C ARG A 21 6.42 10.27 -23.98
N LEU A 22 7.54 9.56 -23.92
CA LEU A 22 7.63 8.28 -23.24
C LEU A 22 7.38 8.45 -21.73
N VAL A 23 7.96 9.47 -21.10
CA VAL A 23 7.70 9.80 -19.68
C VAL A 23 6.22 10.12 -19.45
N TYR A 24 5.56 10.88 -20.33
CA TYR A 24 4.13 11.18 -20.19
C TYR A 24 3.23 9.94 -20.29
N ILE A 25 3.52 9.03 -21.21
CA ILE A 25 2.77 7.78 -21.34
C ILE A 25 2.97 6.92 -20.08
N LEU A 26 4.21 6.79 -19.59
CA LEU A 26 4.47 6.04 -18.36
C LEU A 26 3.82 6.69 -17.14
N SER A 27 3.87 8.02 -16.98
CA SER A 27 3.25 8.69 -15.85
C SER A 27 1.73 8.51 -15.83
N LEU A 28 1.10 8.48 -17.01
CA LEU A 28 -0.33 8.22 -17.14
C LEU A 28 -0.67 6.78 -16.71
N VAL A 29 0.09 5.79 -17.18
CA VAL A 29 -0.10 4.38 -16.81
C VAL A 29 0.11 4.16 -15.31
N VAL A 30 1.19 4.70 -14.74
CA VAL A 30 1.49 4.59 -13.31
C VAL A 30 0.40 5.29 -12.48
N GLY A 31 -0.07 6.47 -12.91
CA GLY A 31 -1.17 7.18 -12.24
C GLY A 31 -2.46 6.37 -12.20
N LEU A 32 -2.86 5.74 -13.31
CA LEU A 32 -4.04 4.88 -13.37
C LEU A 32 -3.90 3.66 -12.45
N LEU A 33 -2.76 2.98 -12.48
CA LEU A 33 -2.51 1.81 -11.61
C LEU A 33 -2.54 2.20 -10.13
N SER A 34 -1.93 3.33 -9.78
CA SER A 34 -1.94 3.85 -8.40
C SER A 34 -3.34 4.24 -7.95
N ALA A 35 -4.17 4.81 -8.83
CA ALA A 35 -5.56 5.16 -8.51
C ALA A 35 -6.41 3.91 -8.21
N VAL A 36 -6.24 2.83 -9.00
CA VAL A 36 -6.91 1.55 -8.74
C VAL A 36 -6.47 0.96 -7.40
N ALA A 37 -5.16 0.97 -7.11
CA ALA A 37 -4.65 0.47 -5.83
C ALA A 37 -5.21 1.28 -4.63
N ALA A 38 -5.29 2.62 -4.77
CA ALA A 38 -5.88 3.48 -3.76
C ALA A 38 -7.38 3.21 -3.56
N ALA A 39 -8.13 2.97 -4.64
CA ALA A 39 -9.55 2.62 -4.57
C ALA A 39 -9.77 1.28 -3.85
N VAL A 40 -8.94 0.27 -4.13
CA VAL A 40 -8.97 -1.03 -3.44
C VAL A 40 -8.72 -0.86 -1.95
N LEU A 41 -7.71 -0.08 -1.56
CA LEU A 41 -7.41 0.20 -0.15
C LEU A 41 -8.58 0.91 0.55
N LYS A 42 -9.14 1.94 -0.08
CA LYS A 42 -10.29 2.69 0.46
C LYS A 42 -11.51 1.78 0.65
N ASN A 43 -11.81 0.95 -0.35
CA ASN A 43 -12.91 0.00 -0.26
C ASN A 43 -12.68 -1.03 0.85
N ALA A 44 -11.47 -1.57 0.95
CA ALA A 44 -11.13 -2.53 2.01
C ALA A 44 -11.34 -1.93 3.41
N ILE A 45 -10.87 -0.70 3.62
CA ILE A 45 -11.08 0.04 4.88
C ILE A 45 -12.58 0.26 5.14
N HIS A 46 -13.34 0.65 4.12
CA HIS A 46 -14.79 0.89 4.25
C HIS A 46 -15.54 -0.40 4.61
N TYR A 47 -15.25 -1.51 3.94
CA TYR A 47 -15.86 -2.81 4.27
C TYR A 47 -15.49 -3.27 5.68
N THR A 48 -14.24 -3.09 6.10
CA THR A 48 -13.85 -3.42 7.48
C THR A 48 -14.63 -2.57 8.48
N ASN A 49 -14.70 -1.24 8.30
CA ASN A 49 -15.49 -0.36 9.16
C ASN A 49 -16.98 -0.71 9.16
N LYS A 50 -17.55 -1.05 8.00
CA LYS A 50 -18.96 -1.43 7.86
C LYS A 50 -19.28 -2.74 8.56
N ILE A 51 -18.43 -3.77 8.43
CA ILE A 51 -18.58 -5.04 9.15
C ILE A 51 -18.50 -4.82 10.66
N LEU A 52 -17.57 -3.98 11.11
CA LEU A 52 -17.43 -3.63 12.54
C LEU A 52 -18.61 -2.82 13.08
N THR A 53 -19.25 -1.99 12.25
CA THR A 53 -20.36 -1.13 12.67
C THR A 53 -21.71 -1.85 12.55
N GLU A 54 -22.04 -2.41 11.38
CA GLU A 54 -23.34 -3.06 11.12
C GLU A 54 -23.43 -4.49 11.66
N GLY A 55 -22.32 -5.21 11.79
CA GLY A 55 -22.33 -6.58 12.33
C GLY A 55 -22.66 -6.66 13.83
N ILE A 56 -22.69 -5.52 14.54
CA ILE A 56 -22.73 -5.49 16.00
C ILE A 56 -23.88 -4.62 16.55
N THR A 57 -24.35 -3.59 15.82
CA THR A 57 -25.53 -2.81 16.24
C THR A 57 -26.77 -3.15 15.43
N PRO A 58 -27.65 -4.00 15.99
CA PRO A 58 -29.07 -3.74 15.84
C PRO A 58 -29.59 -2.82 16.95
N GLU A 59 -29.30 -3.07 18.25
CA GLU A 59 -30.12 -2.41 19.29
C GLU A 59 -29.52 -2.11 20.68
N SER A 60 -28.22 -2.29 20.98
CA SER A 60 -27.75 -1.93 22.33
C SER A 60 -26.34 -1.35 22.39
N GLY A 61 -26.23 -0.17 23.02
CA GLY A 61 -25.00 0.57 23.27
C GLY A 61 -24.05 -0.19 24.19
N SER A 62 -23.29 -1.12 23.61
CA SER A 62 -22.49 -2.06 24.37
C SER A 62 -21.00 -1.69 24.35
N TYR A 63 -20.38 -1.74 25.53
CA TYR A 63 -18.95 -1.59 25.80
C TYR A 63 -18.03 -2.43 24.89
N PHE A 64 -18.56 -3.43 24.17
CA PHE A 64 -17.83 -4.22 23.18
C PHE A 64 -17.25 -3.39 22.03
N TYR A 65 -17.84 -2.24 21.66
CA TYR A 65 -17.27 -1.38 20.61
C TYR A 65 -15.88 -0.83 20.98
N LEU A 66 -15.56 -0.71 22.27
CA LEU A 66 -14.23 -0.31 22.76
C LEU A 66 -13.21 -1.47 22.76
N ALA A 67 -13.66 -2.72 22.84
CA ALA A 67 -12.78 -3.89 22.88
C ALA A 67 -12.25 -4.29 21.50
N TYR A 68 -13.01 -4.04 20.43
CA TYR A 68 -12.62 -4.40 19.07
C TYR A 68 -11.44 -3.61 18.48
N PRO A 69 -11.31 -2.28 18.69
CA PRO A 69 -10.11 -1.54 18.31
C PRO A 69 -8.86 -2.09 18.98
N VAL A 70 -8.98 -2.51 20.24
CA VAL A 70 -7.88 -3.13 21.00
C VAL A 70 -7.51 -4.50 20.43
N LEU A 71 -8.50 -5.35 20.12
CA LEU A 71 -8.27 -6.66 19.49
C LEU A 71 -7.72 -6.52 18.07
N GLY A 72 -8.24 -5.58 17.30
CA GLY A 72 -7.78 -5.23 15.97
C GLY A 72 -6.35 -4.72 15.96
N MET A 73 -6.01 -3.85 16.91
CA MET A 73 -4.64 -3.37 17.11
C MET A 73 -3.71 -4.49 17.57
N LEU A 74 -4.17 -5.42 18.41
CA LEU A 74 -3.40 -6.62 18.77
C LEU A 74 -3.12 -7.50 17.56
N LEU A 75 -4.13 -7.76 16.72
CA LEU A 75 -4.00 -8.55 15.50
C LEU A 75 -3.09 -7.87 14.47
N THR A 76 -3.20 -6.55 14.29
CA THR A 76 -2.29 -5.81 13.40
C THR A 76 -0.86 -5.89 13.91
N LEU A 77 -0.65 -5.72 15.22
CA LEU A 77 0.67 -5.75 15.83
C LEU A 77 1.28 -7.17 15.73
N LEU A 78 0.47 -8.21 15.93
CA LEU A 78 0.88 -9.60 15.71
C LEU A 78 1.20 -9.86 14.24
N PHE A 79 0.38 -9.41 13.29
CA PHE A 79 0.61 -9.56 11.86
C PHE A 79 1.93 -8.90 11.43
N VAL A 80 2.14 -7.65 11.84
CA VAL A 80 3.37 -6.90 11.57
C VAL A 80 4.58 -7.58 12.20
N ARG A 81 4.46 -8.05 13.44
CA ARG A 81 5.61 -8.63 14.16
C ARG A 81 5.97 -10.03 13.69
N TYR A 82 4.99 -10.88 13.37
CA TYR A 82 5.22 -12.28 13.03
C TYR A 82 5.32 -12.56 11.53
N ILE A 83 4.55 -11.87 10.69
CA ILE A 83 4.50 -12.13 9.24
C ILE A 83 5.41 -11.17 8.49
N VAL A 84 5.32 -9.87 8.81
CA VAL A 84 6.06 -8.85 8.06
C VAL A 84 7.55 -8.86 8.43
N LYS A 85 7.87 -8.97 9.72
CA LYS A 85 9.25 -8.98 10.23
C LYS A 85 10.14 -7.87 9.65
N ASP A 86 9.54 -6.73 9.28
CA ASP A 86 10.22 -5.59 8.68
C ASP A 86 9.67 -4.30 9.32
N ASN A 87 10.54 -3.29 9.45
CA ASN A 87 10.16 -2.01 10.01
C ASN A 87 9.30 -1.25 8.98
N ILE A 88 7.98 -1.38 9.07
CA ILE A 88 6.98 -0.68 8.24
C ILE A 88 6.87 0.82 8.62
N GLY A 89 7.97 1.43 9.06
CA GLY A 89 8.03 2.84 9.46
C GLY A 89 7.64 3.80 8.33
N HIS A 90 7.59 5.09 8.64
CA HIS A 90 6.99 6.17 7.84
C HIS A 90 7.22 6.00 6.32
N GLY A 91 6.20 5.51 5.61
CA GLY A 91 6.33 5.06 4.21
C GLY A 91 6.87 6.13 3.28
N VAL A 92 6.45 7.40 3.45
CA VAL A 92 6.94 8.54 2.66
C VAL A 92 8.45 8.73 2.81
N SER A 93 8.96 8.68 4.04
CA SER A 93 10.40 8.81 4.31
C SER A 93 11.21 7.69 3.65
N ARG A 94 10.65 6.48 3.55
CA ARG A 94 11.29 5.32 2.91
C ARG A 94 11.37 5.48 1.40
N VAL A 95 10.30 6.03 0.78
CA VAL A 95 10.30 6.37 -0.65
C VAL A 95 11.33 7.45 -0.94
N LEU A 96 11.30 8.57 -0.20
CA LEU A 96 12.28 9.65 -0.34
C LEU A 96 13.72 9.17 -0.14
N TYR A 97 13.96 8.34 0.88
CA TYR A 97 15.27 7.73 1.13
C TYR A 97 15.69 6.80 -0.01
N SER A 98 14.77 6.04 -0.60
CA SER A 98 15.09 5.14 -1.71
C SER A 98 15.48 5.91 -2.98
N ILE A 99 14.79 7.02 -3.26
CA ILE A 99 15.10 7.94 -4.36
C ILE A 99 16.50 8.56 -4.12
N SER A 100 16.75 9.09 -2.92
CA SER A 100 18.00 9.79 -2.60
C SER A 100 19.22 8.88 -2.50
N LYS A 101 19.09 7.70 -1.87
CA LYS A 101 20.25 6.88 -1.45
C LYS A 101 20.24 5.43 -1.96
N LYS A 102 19.12 4.90 -2.48
CA LYS A 102 19.02 3.49 -2.93
C LYS A 102 18.69 3.30 -4.41
N LYS A 103 18.97 4.29 -5.26
CA LYS A 103 18.71 4.22 -6.72
C LYS A 103 17.24 3.88 -7.04
N SER A 104 16.32 4.43 -6.26
CA SER A 104 14.87 4.19 -6.35
C SER A 104 14.44 2.71 -6.22
N ARG A 105 15.25 1.87 -5.58
CA ARG A 105 14.91 0.45 -5.39
C ARG A 105 14.10 0.22 -4.11
N ILE A 106 12.86 -0.22 -4.28
CA ILE A 106 11.97 -0.65 -3.20
C ILE A 106 11.71 -2.15 -3.34
N ARG A 107 11.67 -2.88 -2.23
CA ARG A 107 11.40 -4.33 -2.23
C ARG A 107 9.89 -4.56 -2.45
N SER A 108 9.54 -5.39 -3.43
CA SER A 108 8.14 -5.64 -3.83
C SER A 108 7.25 -6.21 -2.70
N HIS A 109 7.82 -6.95 -1.73
CA HIS A 109 7.06 -7.44 -0.58
C HIS A 109 6.51 -6.29 0.29
N ASN A 110 7.14 -5.11 0.27
CA ASN A 110 6.68 -3.97 1.06
C ASN A 110 5.33 -3.43 0.57
N ASN A 111 4.96 -3.60 -0.70
CA ASN A 111 3.70 -3.09 -1.23
C ASN A 111 2.50 -3.80 -0.59
N TRP A 112 2.42 -5.11 -0.79
CA TRP A 112 1.31 -5.93 -0.32
C TRP A 112 1.24 -5.94 1.20
N THR A 113 2.40 -5.99 1.85
CA THR A 113 2.47 -5.97 3.29
C THR A 113 2.04 -4.64 3.90
N SER A 114 2.44 -3.50 3.31
CA SER A 114 2.01 -2.19 3.82
C SER A 114 0.52 -1.96 3.58
N LEU A 115 -0.01 -2.42 2.45
CA LEU A 115 -1.46 -2.39 2.18
C LEU A 115 -2.24 -3.18 3.23
N LEU A 116 -1.87 -4.45 3.48
CA LEU A 116 -2.55 -5.30 4.45
C LEU A 116 -2.46 -4.74 5.88
N ALA A 117 -1.26 -4.31 6.30
CA ALA A 117 -1.06 -3.73 7.63
C ALA A 117 -1.91 -2.46 7.82
N THR A 118 -2.03 -1.64 6.77
CA THR A 118 -2.84 -0.41 6.80
C THR A 118 -4.33 -0.70 6.80
N THR A 119 -4.80 -1.60 5.94
CA THR A 119 -6.21 -2.01 5.93
C THR A 119 -6.63 -2.52 7.30
N LEU A 120 -5.80 -3.35 7.93
CA LEU A 120 -6.09 -3.82 9.28
C LEU A 120 -6.05 -2.65 10.28
N THR A 121 -4.99 -1.83 10.27
CA THR A 121 -4.83 -0.76 11.28
C THR A 121 -5.94 0.30 11.19
N ILE A 122 -6.24 0.80 9.98
CA ILE A 122 -7.30 1.79 9.76
C ILE A 122 -8.68 1.15 9.85
N GLY A 123 -8.84 -0.07 9.35
CA GLY A 123 -10.10 -0.81 9.40
C GLY A 123 -10.58 -1.08 10.82
N PHE A 124 -9.66 -1.31 11.76
CA PHE A 124 -9.96 -1.45 13.19
C PHE A 124 -9.98 -0.13 13.98
N GLY A 125 -9.87 1.03 13.31
CA GLY A 125 -9.99 2.35 13.95
C GLY A 125 -8.68 2.94 14.49
N GLY A 126 -7.52 2.46 14.04
CA GLY A 126 -6.22 3.03 14.38
C GLY A 126 -6.01 4.43 13.78
N SER A 127 -5.39 5.32 14.55
CA SER A 127 -5.11 6.72 14.14
C SER A 127 -3.90 6.80 13.20
N VAL A 128 -4.07 6.36 11.97
CA VAL A 128 -3.03 6.38 10.92
C VAL A 128 -3.66 6.71 9.56
N GLY A 129 -3.02 7.56 8.77
CA GLY A 129 -3.48 7.91 7.43
C GLY A 129 -3.10 6.86 6.36
N ALA A 130 -3.95 6.70 5.34
CA ALA A 130 -3.70 5.82 4.20
C ALA A 130 -2.67 6.39 3.20
N GLU A 131 -2.13 7.58 3.44
CA GLU A 131 -1.25 8.31 2.51
C GLU A 131 0.08 7.60 2.27
N ALA A 132 0.78 7.24 3.35
CA ALA A 132 2.07 6.56 3.29
C ALA A 132 2.06 5.21 2.51
N PRO A 133 1.11 4.29 2.74
CA PRO A 133 1.03 3.02 2.01
C PRO A 133 0.57 3.19 0.56
N ILE A 134 -0.27 4.17 0.23
CA ILE A 134 -0.62 4.50 -1.17
C ILE A 134 0.62 4.94 -1.92
N VAL A 135 1.40 5.87 -1.36
CA VAL A 135 2.66 6.34 -1.96
C VAL A 135 3.66 5.19 -2.13
N LEU A 136 3.79 4.33 -1.12
CA LEU A 136 4.72 3.20 -1.19
C LEU A 136 4.34 2.20 -2.29
N THR A 137 3.04 1.92 -2.43
CA THR A 137 2.49 1.02 -3.45
C THR A 137 2.65 1.60 -4.85
N GLY A 138 2.42 2.91 -5.03
CA GLY A 138 2.61 3.60 -6.32
C GLY A 138 4.08 3.75 -6.72
N SER A 139 5.01 3.74 -5.76
CA SER A 139 6.45 3.95 -5.99
C SER A 139 7.24 2.68 -6.37
N SER A 140 6.59 1.53 -6.44
CA SER A 140 7.23 0.20 -6.43
C SER A 140 6.77 -0.67 -7.59
#